data_AF-A0A535K0L8-F1
#
_entry.id   AF-A0A535K0L8-F1
#
_cell.length_a   1.000
_cell.length_b   1.000
_cell.length_c   1.000
_cell.angle_alpha   90.00
_cell.angle_beta   90.00
_cell.angle_gamma   90.00
#
_symmetry.space_group_name_H-M   'P 1'
#
loop_
_entity.id
_entity.type
_entity.pdbx_description
1 polymer ?
#
loop_
_entity_poly.entity_id
_entity_poly.type
_entity_poly.pdbx_seq_one_letter_code
_entity_poly.pdbx_strand_id
1 'polypeptide(L)'
;MRHDEQDPRPRDARMMPLRAAVVYALRHTRGSGQRSEHSEGDRVSDEPKGLSASGDIIGALSDRVSELTKRVGSLESELESARKRVAVYEEFDATVRDALSGALRSAHEIRTRAENAAQQILEQAREERKIVIKEIERLREERDGLVDEIASTRRSGFSALRGPRREAAPPPERTAEESTPDTRALAAEALRGVFTELLEDIRRQAGTVADAAREANAAAQQAKTAQEQARVAQDEARAAQEEARRALEAQRAAEAERASEAARAAEQAQRATQEAARAAEEARKFAEEQRLAQQQADADRSLEAARAAEAARAAQEAMRAAQEAARAAEADRTADAERAAAEAERAVAAARAADDARRAADEARVAEAARLEQQRRDDEERRAAKWREEEQRRAAQWREEEARRDQQRRAEDERLAAQRRDDEARRVEQARLAAEQARRTAAAESLRIAEAARVAEAAARLAQEAARAAEAARAAQAPPVVEEEELFSRPTENAAQTPPAAPELTVVEREPAQTVAESEQLTPEREEVAGPTSNIVLMLSPVPSFARLVDIERRIQSLAQVRTLYVRDFRGGVATLAVGLRVPMLVDELWSAIATL
;
A
#
# COMPACT_ATOMS: atom_id res chain seq x y z
N MET A 1 56.36 15.80 19.52
CA MET A 1 55.33 16.80 19.89
C MET A 1 53.97 16.10 19.83
N ARG A 2 53.13 16.26 20.85
CA ARG A 2 51.75 15.73 20.84
C ARG A 2 50.83 16.90 20.47
N HIS A 3 49.89 16.68 19.56
CA HIS A 3 48.78 17.60 19.36
C HIS A 3 47.51 16.92 19.88
N ASP A 4 46.99 17.47 20.97
CA ASP A 4 45.64 17.20 21.44
C ASP A 4 44.67 17.99 20.56
N GLU A 5 43.93 17.32 19.68
CA GLU A 5 42.74 17.89 19.05
C GLU A 5 41.51 17.54 19.88
N GLN A 6 40.82 18.57 20.36
CA GLN A 6 39.69 18.46 21.27
C GLN A 6 38.38 18.41 20.48
N ASP A 7 37.63 17.30 20.59
CA ASP A 7 36.26 17.19 20.08
C ASP A 7 35.30 18.17 20.78
N PRO A 8 34.65 19.12 20.07
CA PRO A 8 33.52 19.85 20.60
C PRO A 8 32.22 19.05 20.40
N ARG A 9 31.71 18.43 21.47
CA ARG A 9 30.36 17.83 21.45
C ARG A 9 29.30 18.90 21.17
N PRO A 10 28.32 18.67 20.27
CA PRO A 10 27.17 19.56 20.14
C PRO A 10 26.24 19.37 21.35
N ARG A 11 26.11 20.42 22.17
CA ARG A 11 25.11 20.50 23.25
C ARG A 11 23.78 21.04 22.72
N ASP A 12 22.70 20.38 23.12
CA ASP A 12 21.39 20.96 23.44
C ASP A 12 20.92 22.17 22.60
N ALA A 13 20.54 21.91 21.35
CA ALA A 13 19.70 22.82 20.59
C ALA A 13 18.29 22.89 21.21
N ARG A 14 18.10 23.78 22.19
CA ARG A 14 16.77 24.17 22.70
C ARG A 14 15.89 24.63 21.53
N MET A 15 14.85 23.85 21.20
CA MET A 15 13.84 24.29 20.24
C MET A 15 13.11 25.52 20.78
N MET A 16 13.39 26.68 20.20
CA MET A 16 12.54 27.86 20.32
C MET A 16 11.30 27.67 19.45
N PRO A 17 10.08 27.90 19.96
CA PRO A 17 8.87 27.86 19.13
C PRO A 17 8.85 29.06 18.20
N LEU A 18 8.97 28.81 16.89
CA LEU A 18 8.77 29.82 15.86
C LEU A 18 7.31 30.30 15.88
N ARG A 19 7.07 31.50 16.43
CA ARG A 19 5.78 32.18 16.32
C ARG A 19 5.61 32.67 14.88
N ALA A 20 4.88 31.92 14.06
CA ALA A 20 4.45 32.36 12.75
C ALA A 20 3.45 33.53 12.89
N ALA A 21 3.86 34.73 12.49
CA ALA A 21 2.96 35.89 12.40
C ALA A 21 2.15 35.79 11.10
N VAL A 22 0.93 35.25 11.17
CA VAL A 22 0.00 35.21 10.03
C VAL A 22 -0.75 36.53 9.94
N VAL A 23 -0.39 37.36 8.95
CA VAL A 23 -1.05 38.64 8.69
C VAL A 23 -2.32 38.40 7.87
N TYR A 24 -3.48 38.33 8.54
CA TYR A 24 -4.78 38.25 7.87
C TYR A 24 -5.31 39.63 7.47
N ALA A 25 -5.24 39.94 6.17
CA ALA A 25 -6.00 41.02 5.57
C ALA A 25 -7.41 40.52 5.20
N LEU A 26 -8.43 40.79 6.02
CA LEU A 26 -9.81 40.36 5.74
C LEU A 26 -10.71 41.47 5.19
N ARG A 27 -11.37 41.19 4.07
CA ARG A 27 -12.46 42.00 3.50
C ARG A 27 -13.66 42.04 4.45
N HIS A 28 -14.34 43.18 4.52
CA HIS A 28 -15.66 43.27 5.15
C HIS A 28 -16.75 42.81 4.17
N THR A 29 -17.54 41.81 4.56
CA THR A 29 -18.85 41.50 3.96
C THR A 29 -19.93 42.06 4.88
N ARG A 30 -20.64 43.10 4.42
CA ARG A 30 -21.76 43.71 5.15
C ARG A 30 -23.06 43.06 4.66
N GLY A 31 -23.84 42.49 5.57
CA GLY A 31 -25.05 41.74 5.24
C GLY A 31 -26.11 42.59 4.55
N SER A 32 -26.79 41.99 3.57
CA SER A 32 -27.97 42.54 2.90
C SER A 32 -29.18 42.53 3.83
N GLY A 33 -29.40 43.63 4.55
CA GLY A 33 -30.67 43.89 5.23
C GLY A 33 -31.78 44.11 4.20
N GLN A 34 -32.96 43.54 4.46
CA GLN A 34 -34.13 43.63 3.57
C GLN A 34 -34.51 45.09 3.32
N ARG A 35 -34.72 45.44 2.05
CA ARG A 35 -35.24 46.75 1.64
C ARG A 35 -36.75 46.73 1.79
N SER A 36 -37.28 47.54 2.70
CA SER A 36 -38.70 47.89 2.69
C SER A 36 -38.98 48.81 1.50
N GLU A 37 -39.86 48.37 0.60
CA GLU A 37 -40.43 49.22 -0.44
C GLU A 37 -41.41 50.21 0.19
N HIS A 38 -40.99 51.44 0.50
CA HIS A 38 -41.91 52.51 0.87
C HIS A 38 -41.53 53.82 0.17
N SER A 39 -42.45 54.25 -0.71
CA SER A 39 -42.72 55.61 -1.18
C SER A 39 -41.54 56.50 -1.56
N GLU A 40 -41.39 56.68 -2.88
CA GLU A 40 -41.09 58.02 -3.41
C GLU A 40 -42.19 58.98 -2.93
N GLY A 41 -41.82 60.22 -2.59
CA GLY A 41 -42.76 61.20 -2.05
C GLY A 41 -42.08 62.33 -1.30
N ASP A 42 -41.98 63.47 -2.00
CA ASP A 42 -41.90 64.81 -1.44
C ASP A 42 -40.74 65.16 -0.50
N ARG A 43 -39.75 65.88 -1.05
CA ARG A 43 -38.90 66.81 -0.28
C ARG A 43 -38.82 68.15 -1.00
N VAL A 44 -39.74 69.03 -0.63
CA VAL A 44 -39.66 70.48 -0.83
C VAL A 44 -38.28 71.01 -0.43
N SER A 45 -37.77 71.96 -1.22
CA SER A 45 -36.52 72.67 -0.96
C SER A 45 -36.66 73.62 0.22
N ASP A 46 -35.97 73.33 1.33
CA ASP A 46 -35.68 74.31 2.39
C ASP A 46 -34.29 74.91 2.19
N GLU A 47 -34.23 76.10 1.60
CA GLU A 47 -33.02 76.94 1.57
C GLU A 47 -32.80 77.59 2.95
N PRO A 48 -31.61 77.45 3.58
CA PRO A 48 -31.30 78.17 4.81
C PRO A 48 -31.04 79.66 4.52
N LYS A 49 -32.09 80.48 4.63
CA LYS A 49 -31.98 81.95 4.55
C LYS A 49 -31.20 82.53 5.74
N GLY A 50 -30.03 83.09 5.44
CA GLY A 50 -29.51 84.30 6.08
C GLY A 50 -29.12 84.23 7.56
N LEU A 51 -27.89 83.78 7.85
CA LEU A 51 -27.26 84.01 9.15
C LEU A 51 -26.73 85.45 9.25
N SER A 52 -27.51 86.34 9.89
CA SER A 52 -27.05 87.65 10.33
C SER A 52 -26.46 87.59 11.76
N ALA A 53 -25.22 88.04 11.89
CA ALA A 53 -24.58 88.63 13.07
C ALA A 53 -24.99 88.11 14.49
N SER A 54 -24.06 87.37 15.10
CA SER A 54 -23.75 87.40 16.55
C SER A 54 -24.80 86.97 17.59
N GLY A 55 -26.02 86.57 17.22
CA GLY A 55 -27.06 86.12 18.18
C GLY A 55 -26.93 84.67 18.66
N ASP A 56 -26.93 83.71 17.73
CA ASP A 56 -27.23 82.30 18.05
C ASP A 56 -26.01 81.42 18.36
N ILE A 57 -25.17 81.86 19.30
CA ILE A 57 -24.12 81.01 19.89
C ILE A 57 -24.74 79.72 20.47
N ILE A 58 -25.93 79.84 21.07
CA ILE A 58 -26.69 78.71 21.64
C ILE A 58 -27.14 77.73 20.54
N GLY A 59 -27.62 78.23 19.40
CA GLY A 59 -28.01 77.40 18.25
C GLY A 59 -26.81 76.62 17.69
N ALA A 60 -25.70 77.32 17.40
CA ALA A 60 -24.48 76.69 16.90
C ALA A 60 -23.87 75.65 17.88
N LEU A 61 -23.99 75.87 19.20
CA LEU A 61 -23.64 74.84 20.19
C LEU A 61 -24.60 73.65 20.15
N SER A 62 -25.91 73.87 20.02
CA SER A 62 -26.91 72.80 19.93
C SER A 62 -26.70 71.92 18.69
N ASP A 63 -26.42 72.52 17.54
CA ASP A 63 -26.10 71.80 16.31
C ASP A 63 -24.82 70.97 16.47
N ARG A 64 -23.78 71.55 17.06
CA ARG A 64 -22.50 70.86 17.31
C ARG A 64 -22.64 69.73 18.33
N VAL A 65 -23.47 69.89 19.37
CA VAL A 65 -23.80 68.82 20.33
C VAL A 65 -24.62 67.71 19.64
N SER A 66 -25.53 68.07 18.74
CA SER A 66 -26.30 67.11 17.93
C SER A 66 -25.39 66.34 16.96
N GLU A 67 -24.41 67.01 16.36
CA GLU A 67 -23.40 66.38 15.50
C GLU A 67 -22.47 65.45 16.31
N LEU A 68 -21.98 65.90 17.47
CA LEU A 68 -21.16 65.08 18.36
C LEU A 68 -21.92 63.86 18.86
N THR A 69 -23.20 63.99 19.23
CA THR A 69 -24.07 62.86 19.60
C THR A 69 -24.19 61.84 18.45
N LYS A 70 -24.38 62.30 17.20
CA LYS A 70 -24.41 61.43 16.01
C LYS A 70 -23.07 60.74 15.78
N ARG A 71 -21.94 61.45 15.95
CA ARG A 71 -20.59 60.89 15.82
C ARG A 71 -20.30 59.83 16.90
N VAL A 72 -20.72 60.07 18.15
CA VAL A 72 -20.61 59.10 19.24
C VAL A 72 -21.41 57.83 18.92
N GLY A 73 -22.67 57.95 18.49
CA GLY A 73 -23.47 56.79 18.08
C GLY A 73 -22.87 55.99 16.91
N SER A 74 -22.23 56.67 15.94
CA SER A 74 -21.50 55.98 14.86
C SER A 74 -20.30 55.20 15.41
N LEU A 75 -19.49 55.83 16.27
CA LEU A 75 -18.32 55.20 16.88
C LEU A 75 -18.70 54.04 17.79
N GLU A 76 -19.80 54.13 18.54
CA GLU A 76 -20.34 53.04 19.35
C GLU A 76 -20.77 51.85 18.47
N SER A 77 -21.45 52.10 17.35
CA SER A 77 -21.85 51.07 16.38
C SER A 77 -20.64 50.42 15.69
N GLU A 78 -19.63 51.21 15.32
CA GLU A 78 -18.37 50.73 14.75
C GLU A 78 -17.57 49.88 15.75
N LEU A 79 -17.53 50.30 17.02
CA LEU A 79 -16.88 49.60 18.12
C LEU A 79 -17.60 48.30 18.46
N GLU A 80 -18.94 48.27 18.46
CA GLU A 80 -19.72 47.04 18.61
C GLU A 80 -19.50 46.09 17.42
N SER A 81 -19.44 46.62 16.19
CA SER A 81 -19.10 45.84 14.99
C SER A 81 -17.68 45.26 15.07
N ALA A 82 -16.70 46.03 15.57
CA ALA A 82 -15.35 45.55 15.82
C ALA A 82 -15.32 44.44 16.87
N ARG A 83 -16.02 44.60 18.01
CA ARG A 83 -16.15 43.55 19.04
C ARG A 83 -16.75 42.27 18.50
N LYS A 84 -17.82 42.36 17.70
CA LYS A 84 -18.44 41.19 17.03
C LYS A 84 -17.48 40.49 16.08
N ARG A 85 -16.66 41.24 15.32
CA ARG A 85 -15.60 40.63 14.48
C ARG A 85 -14.53 39.93 15.30
N VAL A 86 -14.07 40.52 16.42
CA VAL A 86 -13.09 39.89 17.30
C VAL A 86 -13.61 38.57 17.87
N ALA A 87 -14.85 38.53 18.36
CA ALA A 87 -15.47 37.30 18.85
C ALA A 87 -15.50 36.17 17.80
N VAL A 88 -15.86 36.49 16.55
CA VAL A 88 -15.84 35.51 15.44
C VAL A 88 -14.43 34.98 15.16
N TYR A 89 -13.38 35.80 15.27
CA TYR A 89 -12.01 35.32 15.15
C TYR A 89 -11.56 34.47 16.34
N GLU A 90 -12.00 34.80 17.56
CA GLU A 90 -11.70 33.99 18.76
C GLU A 90 -12.36 32.60 18.69
N GLU A 91 -13.61 32.53 18.20
CA GLU A 91 -14.31 31.27 17.89
C GLU A 91 -13.59 30.49 16.79
N PHE A 92 -13.22 31.14 15.68
CA PHE A 92 -12.49 30.49 14.59
C PHE A 92 -11.14 29.94 15.06
N ASP A 93 -10.35 30.72 15.79
CA ASP A 93 -9.08 30.29 16.36
C ASP A 93 -9.24 29.11 17.33
N ALA A 94 -10.32 29.07 18.11
CA ALA A 94 -10.63 27.91 18.95
C ALA A 94 -10.88 26.66 18.09
N THR A 95 -11.68 26.74 17.03
CA THR A 95 -11.91 25.60 16.12
C THR A 95 -10.62 25.14 15.41
N VAL A 96 -9.74 26.06 15.04
CA VAL A 96 -8.43 25.73 14.43
C VAL A 96 -7.51 25.04 15.44
N ARG A 97 -7.46 25.51 16.70
CA ARG A 97 -6.70 24.84 17.76
C ARG A 97 -7.23 23.45 18.07
N ASP A 98 -8.54 23.27 18.13
CA ASP A 98 -9.17 21.98 18.37
C ASP A 98 -8.91 21.00 17.22
N ALA A 99 -9.06 21.45 15.96
CA ALA A 99 -8.73 20.66 14.77
C ALA A 99 -7.25 20.25 14.75
N LEU A 100 -6.33 21.16 15.09
CA LEU A 100 -4.90 20.86 15.20
C LEU A 100 -4.62 19.86 16.33
N SER A 101 -5.29 19.98 17.49
CA SER A 101 -5.18 19.02 18.59
C SER A 101 -5.70 17.62 18.21
N GLY A 102 -6.73 17.56 17.37
CA GLY A 102 -7.28 16.31 16.83
C GLY A 102 -6.33 15.66 15.85
N ALA A 103 -5.77 16.44 14.92
CA ALA A 103 -4.77 15.98 13.95
C ALA A 103 -3.48 15.48 14.62
N LEU A 104 -3.01 16.15 15.68
CA LEU A 104 -1.85 15.70 16.45
C LEU A 104 -2.12 14.39 17.22
N ARG A 105 -3.33 14.23 17.80
CA ARG A 105 -3.74 12.98 18.44
C ARG A 105 -3.84 11.83 17.44
N SER A 106 -4.52 12.01 16.32
CA SER A 106 -4.65 10.95 15.30
C SER A 106 -3.31 10.58 14.66
N ALA A 107 -2.41 11.55 14.44
CA ALA A 107 -1.04 11.27 14.00
C ALA A 107 -0.26 10.44 15.05
N HIS A 108 -0.45 10.69 16.34
CA HIS A 108 0.18 9.90 17.39
C HIS A 108 -0.40 8.48 17.46
N GLU A 109 -1.72 8.30 17.32
CA GLU A 109 -2.38 6.99 17.23
C GLU A 109 -1.99 6.18 16.00
N ILE A 110 -1.72 6.82 14.87
CA ILE A 110 -1.19 6.15 13.67
C ILE A 110 0.23 5.68 13.95
N ARG A 111 1.05 6.52 14.59
CA ARG A 111 2.43 6.17 14.97
C ARG A 111 2.48 5.00 15.96
N THR A 112 1.69 5.00 17.03
CA THR A 112 1.70 3.90 18.01
C THR A 112 1.18 2.59 17.40
N ARG A 113 0.17 2.65 16.51
CA ARG A 113 -0.26 1.46 15.73
C ARG A 113 0.85 0.94 14.81
N ALA A 114 1.59 1.81 14.14
CA ALA A 114 2.73 1.42 13.29
C ALA A 114 3.89 0.83 14.11
N GLU A 115 4.21 1.41 15.27
CA GLU A 115 5.22 0.90 16.20
C GLU A 115 4.84 -0.49 16.74
N ASN A 116 3.57 -0.70 17.15
CA ASN A 116 3.08 -2.01 17.60
C ASN A 116 3.07 -3.05 16.47
N ALA A 117 2.64 -2.70 15.25
CA ALA A 117 2.67 -3.60 14.10
C ALA A 117 4.11 -4.00 13.72
N ALA A 118 5.07 -3.05 13.80
CA ALA A 118 6.48 -3.34 13.57
C ALA A 118 7.06 -4.28 14.66
N GLN A 119 6.65 -4.12 15.92
CA GLN A 119 7.03 -5.04 17.00
C GLN A 119 6.49 -6.45 16.75
N GLN A 120 5.22 -6.59 16.39
CA GLN A 120 4.59 -7.88 16.05
C GLN A 120 5.30 -8.59 14.89
N ILE A 121 5.64 -7.86 13.81
CA ILE A 121 6.40 -8.42 12.68
C ILE A 121 7.80 -8.88 13.12
N LEU A 122 8.47 -8.13 13.99
CA LEU A 122 9.78 -8.51 14.54
C LEU A 122 9.70 -9.73 15.47
N GLU A 123 8.62 -9.88 16.22
CA GLU A 123 8.37 -11.06 17.07
C GLU A 123 8.06 -12.29 16.23
N GLN A 124 7.14 -12.20 15.26
CA GLN A 124 6.87 -13.25 14.29
C GLN A 124 8.14 -13.71 13.57
N ALA A 125 8.95 -12.78 13.05
CA ALA A 125 10.21 -13.12 12.38
C ALA A 125 11.25 -13.79 13.32
N ARG A 126 11.22 -13.49 14.63
CA ARG A 126 12.03 -14.19 15.63
C ARG A 126 11.52 -15.61 15.89
N GLU A 127 10.21 -15.82 15.87
CA GLU A 127 9.59 -17.14 16.05
C GLU A 127 9.78 -18.03 14.83
N GLU A 128 9.52 -17.53 13.63
CA GLU A 128 9.82 -18.20 12.36
C GLU A 128 11.30 -18.60 12.30
N ARG A 129 12.22 -17.70 12.69
CA ARG A 129 13.66 -18.03 12.77
C ARG A 129 13.96 -19.14 13.78
N LYS A 130 13.29 -19.18 14.94
CA LYS A 130 13.44 -20.29 15.92
C LYS A 130 12.92 -21.61 15.34
N ILE A 131 11.80 -21.59 14.62
CA ILE A 131 11.23 -22.78 13.97
C ILE A 131 12.19 -23.30 12.89
N VAL A 132 12.69 -22.43 12.02
CA VAL A 132 13.67 -22.78 10.98
C VAL A 132 14.97 -23.33 11.58
N ILE A 133 15.46 -22.78 12.70
CA ILE A 133 16.64 -23.32 13.39
C ILE A 133 16.37 -24.73 13.91
N LYS A 134 15.23 -24.97 14.57
CA LYS A 134 14.85 -26.31 15.04
C LYS A 134 14.71 -27.31 13.91
N GLU A 135 14.17 -26.90 12.77
CA GLU A 135 14.05 -27.77 11.58
C GLU A 135 15.43 -28.08 10.98
N ILE A 136 16.36 -27.10 10.96
CA ILE A 136 17.76 -27.34 10.57
C ILE A 136 18.47 -28.29 11.55
N GLU A 137 18.19 -28.21 12.85
CA GLU A 137 18.72 -29.13 13.86
C GLU A 137 18.17 -30.55 13.66
N ARG A 138 16.84 -30.68 13.52
CA ARG A 138 16.18 -31.95 13.18
C ARG A 138 16.74 -32.59 11.90
N LEU A 139 16.86 -31.83 10.81
CA LEU A 139 17.40 -32.34 9.54
C LEU A 139 18.89 -32.74 9.65
N ARG A 140 19.64 -32.19 10.60
CA ARG A 140 21.01 -32.65 10.92
C ARG A 140 20.98 -33.96 11.70
N GLU A 141 20.10 -34.10 12.68
CA GLU A 141 19.91 -35.36 13.42
C GLU A 141 19.45 -36.49 12.50
N GLU A 142 18.48 -36.24 11.61
CA GLU A 142 18.04 -37.20 10.59
C GLU A 142 19.17 -37.58 9.62
N ARG A 143 19.96 -36.60 9.14
CA ARG A 143 21.14 -36.85 8.31
C ARG A 143 22.18 -37.70 9.05
N ASP A 144 22.48 -37.38 10.31
CA ASP A 144 23.52 -38.07 11.07
C ASP A 144 23.08 -39.50 11.43
N GLY A 145 21.79 -39.70 11.74
CA GLY A 145 21.18 -41.01 11.86
C GLY A 145 21.27 -41.85 10.57
N LEU A 146 21.01 -41.25 9.39
CA LEU A 146 21.19 -41.92 8.09
C LEU A 146 22.67 -42.25 7.80
N VAL A 147 23.61 -41.39 8.22
CA VAL A 147 25.05 -41.66 8.09
C VAL A 147 25.46 -42.84 8.98
N ASP A 148 24.98 -42.90 10.21
CA ASP A 148 25.21 -44.03 11.12
C ASP A 148 24.52 -45.31 10.63
N GLU A 149 23.32 -45.22 10.07
CA GLU A 149 22.65 -46.35 9.42
C GLU A 149 23.51 -46.89 8.27
N ILE A 150 23.92 -46.03 7.32
CA ILE A 150 24.81 -46.41 6.20
C ILE A 150 26.13 -47.01 6.71
N ALA A 151 26.71 -46.45 7.78
CA ALA A 151 27.91 -46.99 8.40
C ALA A 151 27.65 -48.38 9.04
N SER A 152 26.48 -48.59 9.64
CA SER A 152 26.05 -49.87 10.20
C SER A 152 25.79 -50.92 9.12
N THR A 153 25.09 -50.58 8.03
CA THR A 153 24.81 -51.46 6.89
C THR A 153 26.10 -51.87 6.17
N ARG A 154 27.06 -50.94 6.02
CA ARG A 154 28.39 -51.25 5.50
C ARG A 154 29.17 -52.20 6.42
N ARG A 155 29.00 -52.07 7.74
CA ARG A 155 29.68 -52.91 8.74
C ARG A 155 29.04 -54.30 8.90
N SER A 156 27.70 -54.41 8.81
CA SER A 156 26.97 -55.68 8.89
C SER A 156 26.94 -56.44 7.56
N GLY A 157 26.83 -55.73 6.43
CA GLY A 157 26.88 -56.30 5.08
C GLY A 157 28.21 -56.99 4.77
N PHE A 158 29.32 -56.55 5.39
CA PHE A 158 30.61 -57.23 5.32
C PHE A 158 30.66 -58.57 6.09
N SER A 159 29.70 -58.81 7.00
CA SER A 159 29.60 -60.04 7.78
C SER A 159 28.78 -61.13 7.06
N ALA A 160 27.76 -60.75 6.28
CA ALA A 160 26.92 -61.68 5.54
C ALA A 160 27.65 -62.37 4.36
N LEU A 161 28.71 -61.76 3.83
CA LEU A 161 29.55 -62.34 2.76
C LEU A 161 30.74 -63.16 3.27
N ARG A 162 30.92 -63.27 4.60
CA ARG A 162 31.95 -64.12 5.22
C ARG A 162 31.31 -65.33 5.90
N GLY A 163 30.73 -66.21 5.08
CA GLY A 163 30.13 -67.45 5.55
C GLY A 163 31.07 -68.26 6.45
N PRO A 164 30.54 -69.05 7.42
CA PRO A 164 31.36 -69.77 8.38
C PRO A 164 32.38 -70.68 7.68
N ARG A 165 33.66 -70.35 7.83
CA ARG A 165 34.77 -71.15 7.31
C ARG A 165 34.83 -72.43 8.14
N ARG A 166 34.15 -73.47 7.64
CA ARG A 166 34.00 -74.79 8.26
C ARG A 166 35.39 -75.33 8.64
N GLU A 167 35.72 -75.32 9.92
CA GLU A 167 36.98 -75.85 10.42
C GLU A 167 37.03 -77.36 10.19
N ALA A 168 38.18 -77.84 9.72
CA ALA A 168 38.42 -79.26 9.52
C ALA A 168 38.88 -79.89 10.85
N ALA A 169 38.16 -80.90 11.30
CA ALA A 169 38.51 -81.77 12.42
C ALA A 169 38.41 -83.24 11.96
N PRO A 170 39.16 -84.18 12.57
CA PRO A 170 39.69 -85.34 11.86
C PRO A 170 38.70 -86.53 11.73
N PRO A 171 38.94 -87.44 10.76
CA PRO A 171 38.12 -88.63 10.58
C PRO A 171 38.52 -89.75 11.57
N PRO A 172 37.56 -90.48 12.14
CA PRO A 172 37.79 -91.84 12.62
C PRO A 172 37.70 -92.83 11.45
N GLU A 173 38.66 -93.74 11.39
CA GLU A 173 38.75 -94.79 10.37
C GLU A 173 37.53 -95.71 10.41
N ARG A 174 37.06 -96.17 9.24
CA ARG A 174 36.16 -97.33 9.11
C ARG A 174 36.71 -98.29 8.09
N THR A 175 36.95 -99.51 8.55
CA THR A 175 37.38 -100.66 7.76
C THR A 175 36.30 -101.10 6.77
N ALA A 176 36.73 -101.77 5.72
CA ALA A 176 35.86 -102.40 4.73
C ALA A 176 35.18 -103.68 5.27
N GLU A 177 34.39 -104.31 4.38
CA GLU A 177 33.73 -105.62 4.55
C GLU A 177 32.47 -105.56 5.46
N GLU A 178 31.30 -106.10 5.12
CA GLU A 178 30.88 -107.01 4.02
C GLU A 178 29.59 -106.52 3.33
N SER A 179 29.38 -106.87 2.05
CA SER A 179 28.13 -106.57 1.35
C SER A 179 27.06 -107.65 1.58
N THR A 180 26.03 -107.33 2.37
CA THR A 180 24.81 -108.16 2.48
C THR A 180 23.63 -107.51 1.73
N PRO A 181 22.70 -108.29 1.15
CA PRO A 181 21.60 -107.76 0.33
C PRO A 181 20.67 -106.80 1.09
N ASP A 182 20.56 -106.91 2.42
CA ASP A 182 19.76 -106.01 3.26
C ASP A 182 20.28 -104.56 3.25
N THR A 183 21.59 -104.35 3.04
CA THR A 183 22.16 -102.99 2.96
C THR A 183 21.68 -102.23 1.73
N ARG A 184 21.37 -102.93 0.62
CA ARG A 184 20.77 -102.30 -0.58
C ARG A 184 19.30 -101.96 -0.36
N ALA A 185 18.56 -102.76 0.42
CA ALA A 185 17.18 -102.44 0.79
C ALA A 185 17.14 -101.19 1.68
N LEU A 186 17.95 -101.14 2.75
CA LEU A 186 18.09 -99.98 3.62
C LEU A 186 18.60 -98.74 2.89
N ALA A 187 19.55 -98.87 1.96
CA ALA A 187 19.99 -97.75 1.13
C ALA A 187 18.89 -97.25 0.17
N ALA A 188 18.11 -98.14 -0.43
CA ALA A 188 16.98 -97.78 -1.29
C ALA A 188 15.78 -97.20 -0.52
N GLU A 189 15.65 -97.50 0.78
CA GLU A 189 14.66 -96.88 1.66
C GLU A 189 15.14 -95.51 2.16
N ALA A 190 16.41 -95.38 2.54
CA ALA A 190 17.04 -94.10 2.87
C ALA A 190 17.04 -93.12 1.68
N LEU A 191 17.37 -93.58 0.47
CA LEU A 191 17.31 -92.76 -0.74
C LEU A 191 15.88 -92.35 -1.08
N ARG A 192 14.87 -93.20 -0.82
CA ARG A 192 13.45 -92.80 -0.96
C ARG A 192 13.06 -91.75 0.07
N GLY A 193 13.49 -91.88 1.33
CA GLY A 193 13.33 -90.85 2.36
C GLY A 193 13.92 -89.49 1.94
N VAL A 194 15.17 -89.49 1.47
CA VAL A 194 15.85 -88.29 0.97
C VAL A 194 15.14 -87.70 -0.26
N PHE A 195 14.65 -88.54 -1.19
CA PHE A 195 13.85 -88.05 -2.33
C PHE A 195 12.50 -87.46 -1.89
N THR A 196 11.83 -88.03 -0.87
CA THR A 196 10.59 -87.45 -0.34
C THR A 196 10.84 -86.12 0.38
N GLU A 197 11.90 -86.02 1.19
CA GLU A 197 12.28 -84.74 1.80
C GLU A 197 12.66 -83.69 0.74
N LEU A 198 13.43 -84.08 -0.29
CA LEU A 198 13.80 -83.18 -1.38
C LEU A 198 12.56 -82.70 -2.17
N LEU A 199 11.58 -83.56 -2.41
CA LEU A 199 10.33 -83.18 -3.08
C LEU A 199 9.42 -82.34 -2.18
N GLU A 200 9.43 -82.55 -0.86
CA GLU A 200 8.76 -81.66 0.10
C GLU A 200 9.44 -80.29 0.18
N ASP A 201 10.78 -80.23 0.23
CA ASP A 201 11.51 -78.97 0.24
C ASP A 201 11.39 -78.22 -1.09
N ILE A 202 11.37 -78.90 -2.25
CA ILE A 202 11.04 -78.28 -3.53
C ILE A 202 9.60 -77.73 -3.52
N ARG A 203 8.63 -78.43 -2.92
CA ARG A 203 7.26 -77.90 -2.75
C ARG A 203 7.20 -76.71 -1.79
N ARG A 204 7.93 -76.74 -0.67
CA ARG A 204 8.03 -75.62 0.28
C ARG A 204 8.68 -74.41 -0.37
N GLN A 205 9.79 -74.60 -1.10
CA GLN A 205 10.46 -73.54 -1.86
C GLN A 205 9.56 -72.98 -2.97
N ALA A 206 8.84 -73.82 -3.72
CA ALA A 206 7.85 -73.36 -4.70
C ALA A 206 6.72 -72.57 -4.04
N GLY A 207 6.28 -72.98 -2.85
CA GLY A 207 5.33 -72.24 -2.00
C GLY A 207 5.86 -70.85 -1.61
N THR A 208 7.04 -70.77 -1.01
CA THR A 208 7.64 -69.49 -0.60
C THR A 208 7.92 -68.55 -1.78
N VAL A 209 8.30 -69.08 -2.95
CA VAL A 209 8.46 -68.29 -4.18
C VAL A 209 7.09 -67.77 -4.68
N ALA A 210 6.03 -68.58 -4.60
CA ALA A 210 4.68 -68.16 -4.99
C ALA A 210 4.07 -67.15 -4.00
N ASP A 211 4.37 -67.26 -2.70
CA ASP A 211 3.96 -66.30 -1.68
C ASP A 211 4.74 -64.98 -1.83
N ALA A 212 6.06 -65.03 -2.01
CA ALA A 212 6.88 -63.85 -2.30
C ALA A 212 6.47 -63.14 -3.61
N ALA A 213 6.05 -63.88 -4.63
CA ALA A 213 5.49 -63.31 -5.86
C ALA A 213 4.12 -62.65 -5.63
N ARG A 214 3.30 -63.14 -4.68
CA ARG A 214 2.04 -62.49 -4.28
C ARG A 214 2.30 -61.22 -3.45
N GLU A 215 3.25 -61.24 -2.52
CA GLU A 215 3.66 -60.05 -1.76
C GLU A 215 4.27 -58.97 -2.68
N ALA A 216 5.16 -59.35 -3.61
CA ALA A 216 5.74 -58.42 -4.58
C ALA A 216 4.67 -57.75 -5.46
N ASN A 217 3.64 -58.50 -5.88
CA ASN A 217 2.51 -57.93 -6.60
C ASN A 217 1.63 -57.03 -5.72
N ALA A 218 1.40 -57.38 -4.45
CA ALA A 218 0.66 -56.53 -3.52
C ALA A 218 1.39 -55.19 -3.26
N ALA A 219 2.71 -55.25 -3.02
CA ALA A 219 3.56 -54.06 -2.87
C ALA A 219 3.57 -53.21 -4.16
N ALA A 220 3.60 -53.83 -5.34
CA ALA A 220 3.52 -53.12 -6.62
C ALA A 220 2.16 -52.42 -6.83
N GLN A 221 1.05 -52.97 -6.33
CA GLN A 221 -0.25 -52.29 -6.36
C GLN A 221 -0.31 -51.14 -5.35
N GLN A 222 0.22 -51.32 -4.13
CA GLN A 222 0.34 -50.24 -3.13
C GLN A 222 1.21 -49.08 -3.63
N ALA A 223 2.29 -49.37 -4.36
CA ALA A 223 3.13 -48.34 -4.97
C ALA A 223 2.38 -47.53 -6.06
N LYS A 224 1.50 -48.19 -6.83
CA LYS A 224 0.65 -47.52 -7.83
C LYS A 224 -0.41 -46.64 -7.19
N THR A 225 -1.14 -47.13 -6.19
CA THR A 225 -2.17 -46.32 -5.50
C THR A 225 -1.55 -45.14 -4.77
N ALA A 226 -0.38 -45.30 -4.15
CA ALA A 226 0.39 -44.20 -3.58
C ALA A 226 0.84 -43.18 -4.65
N GLN A 227 1.24 -43.62 -5.84
CA GLN A 227 1.61 -42.74 -6.94
C GLN A 227 0.40 -41.98 -7.52
N GLU A 228 -0.78 -42.61 -7.58
CA GLU A 228 -2.03 -41.97 -8.00
C GLU A 228 -2.49 -40.93 -6.98
N GLN A 229 -2.47 -41.26 -5.68
CA GLN A 229 -2.74 -40.29 -4.60
C GLN A 229 -1.77 -39.10 -4.63
N ALA A 230 -0.48 -39.35 -4.88
CA ALA A 230 0.51 -38.28 -5.01
C ALA A 230 0.27 -37.37 -6.24
N ARG A 231 -0.34 -37.89 -7.32
CA ARG A 231 -0.75 -37.07 -8.47
C ARG A 231 -1.99 -36.23 -8.16
N VAL A 232 -3.02 -36.84 -7.56
CA VAL A 232 -4.24 -36.11 -7.15
C VAL A 232 -3.88 -34.95 -6.22
N ALA A 233 -3.04 -35.19 -5.19
CA ALA A 233 -2.58 -34.14 -4.29
C ALA A 233 -1.77 -33.03 -4.99
N GLN A 234 -1.02 -33.34 -6.06
CA GLN A 234 -0.31 -32.31 -6.84
C GLN A 234 -1.26 -31.48 -7.71
N ASP A 235 -2.30 -32.10 -8.28
CA ASP A 235 -3.26 -31.39 -9.12
C ASP A 235 -4.23 -30.55 -8.27
N GLU A 236 -4.62 -31.01 -7.07
CA GLU A 236 -5.33 -30.20 -6.06
C GLU A 236 -4.48 -28.99 -5.61
N ALA A 237 -3.19 -29.20 -5.32
CA ALA A 237 -2.29 -28.11 -4.94
C ALA A 237 -2.11 -27.07 -6.07
N ARG A 238 -2.14 -27.50 -7.34
CA ARG A 238 -2.13 -26.59 -8.50
C ARG A 238 -3.44 -25.82 -8.64
N ALA A 239 -4.59 -26.49 -8.49
CA ALA A 239 -5.89 -25.85 -8.54
C ALA A 239 -6.02 -24.75 -7.46
N ALA A 240 -5.60 -25.04 -6.23
CA ALA A 240 -5.58 -24.06 -5.14
C ALA A 240 -4.64 -22.86 -5.42
N GLN A 241 -3.49 -23.08 -6.07
CA GLN A 241 -2.60 -21.99 -6.50
C GLN A 241 -3.19 -21.13 -7.61
N GLU A 242 -3.91 -21.72 -8.57
CA GLU A 242 -4.60 -20.96 -9.61
C GLU A 242 -5.76 -20.15 -9.05
N GLU A 243 -6.54 -20.72 -8.12
CA GLU A 243 -7.62 -20.00 -7.45
C GLU A 243 -7.09 -18.82 -6.61
N ALA A 244 -6.01 -19.03 -5.86
CA ALA A 244 -5.34 -17.97 -5.12
C ALA A 244 -4.80 -16.85 -6.05
N ARG A 245 -4.29 -17.19 -7.24
CA ARG A 245 -3.89 -16.20 -8.25
C ARG A 245 -5.10 -15.42 -8.77
N ARG A 246 -6.21 -16.08 -9.12
CA ARG A 246 -7.43 -15.42 -9.58
C ARG A 246 -8.03 -14.49 -8.52
N ALA A 247 -8.01 -14.88 -7.24
CA ALA A 247 -8.44 -14.04 -6.13
C ALA A 247 -7.58 -12.77 -6.01
N LEU A 248 -6.26 -12.90 -6.15
CA LEU A 248 -5.32 -11.78 -6.07
C LEU A 248 -5.39 -10.86 -7.30
N GLU A 249 -5.67 -11.40 -8.49
CA GLU A 249 -5.95 -10.62 -9.70
C GLU A 249 -7.28 -9.87 -9.59
N ALA A 250 -8.33 -10.50 -9.05
CA ALA A 250 -9.61 -9.84 -8.76
C ALA A 250 -9.46 -8.72 -7.72
N GLN A 251 -8.65 -8.92 -6.67
CA GLN A 251 -8.32 -7.86 -5.71
C GLN A 251 -7.63 -6.68 -6.38
N ARG A 252 -6.62 -6.92 -7.24
CA ARG A 252 -5.93 -5.87 -8.00
C ARG A 252 -6.87 -5.11 -8.94
N ALA A 253 -7.81 -5.80 -9.59
CA ALA A 253 -8.82 -5.16 -10.42
C ALA A 253 -9.71 -4.22 -9.58
N ALA A 254 -10.22 -4.68 -8.44
CA ALA A 254 -11.04 -3.87 -7.53
C ALA A 254 -10.25 -2.70 -6.91
N GLU A 255 -8.96 -2.85 -6.66
CA GLU A 255 -8.08 -1.75 -6.23
C GLU A 255 -7.83 -0.72 -7.35
N ALA A 256 -7.68 -1.17 -8.60
CA ALA A 256 -7.56 -0.29 -9.76
C ALA A 256 -8.86 0.50 -10.03
N GLU A 257 -10.02 -0.13 -9.88
CA GLU A 257 -11.32 0.57 -9.96
C GLU A 257 -11.44 1.66 -8.88
N ARG A 258 -11.21 1.32 -7.60
CA ARG A 258 -11.22 2.30 -6.50
C ARG A 258 -10.22 3.43 -6.71
N ALA A 259 -9.03 3.16 -7.25
CA ALA A 259 -8.05 4.19 -7.59
C ALA A 259 -8.57 5.11 -8.70
N SER A 260 -9.27 4.57 -9.71
CA SER A 260 -9.87 5.36 -10.78
C SER A 260 -11.04 6.24 -10.28
N GLU A 261 -11.84 5.73 -9.35
CA GLU A 261 -12.92 6.49 -8.70
C GLU A 261 -12.36 7.61 -7.81
N ALA A 262 -11.33 7.33 -7.02
CA ALA A 262 -10.63 8.33 -6.22
C ALA A 262 -10.01 9.43 -7.11
N ALA A 263 -9.44 9.08 -8.27
CA ALA A 263 -8.92 10.05 -9.22
C ALA A 263 -10.03 10.95 -9.80
N ARG A 264 -11.18 10.38 -10.18
CA ARG A 264 -12.36 11.15 -10.64
C ARG A 264 -12.91 12.08 -9.56
N ALA A 265 -12.97 11.61 -8.30
CA ALA A 265 -13.41 12.43 -7.17
C ALA A 265 -12.44 13.59 -6.88
N ALA A 266 -11.12 13.34 -6.97
CA ALA A 266 -10.11 14.37 -6.84
C ALA A 266 -10.19 15.42 -7.97
N GLU A 267 -10.44 14.99 -9.22
CA GLU A 267 -10.64 15.91 -10.35
C GLU A 267 -11.91 16.76 -10.17
N GLN A 268 -13.02 16.16 -9.70
CA GLN A 268 -14.24 16.90 -9.37
C GLN A 268 -14.02 17.93 -8.26
N ALA A 269 -13.26 17.59 -7.22
CA ALA A 269 -12.89 18.54 -6.17
C ALA A 269 -11.99 19.68 -6.68
N GLN A 270 -11.07 19.40 -7.62
CA GLN A 270 -10.27 20.44 -8.28
C GLN A 270 -11.12 21.35 -9.17
N ARG A 271 -12.10 20.82 -9.90
CA ARG A 271 -13.04 21.64 -10.69
C ARG A 271 -13.89 22.53 -9.79
N ALA A 272 -14.47 21.98 -8.72
CA ALA A 272 -15.27 22.75 -7.75
C ALA A 272 -14.46 23.87 -7.05
N THR A 273 -13.19 23.62 -6.71
CA THR A 273 -12.32 24.66 -6.13
C THR A 273 -11.90 25.73 -7.15
N GLN A 274 -11.69 25.37 -8.42
CA GLN A 274 -11.46 26.35 -9.49
C GLN A 274 -12.70 27.20 -9.79
N GLU A 275 -13.90 26.60 -9.79
CA GLU A 275 -15.16 27.33 -9.96
C GLU A 275 -15.42 28.28 -8.79
N ALA A 276 -15.19 27.84 -7.54
CA ALA A 276 -15.26 28.70 -6.37
C ALA A 276 -14.24 29.86 -6.42
N ALA A 277 -13.03 29.63 -6.94
CA ALA A 277 -12.02 30.68 -7.14
C ALA A 277 -12.47 31.70 -8.20
N ARG A 278 -13.02 31.25 -9.34
CA ARG A 278 -13.56 32.16 -10.39
C ARG A 278 -14.72 32.99 -9.86
N ALA A 279 -15.67 32.38 -9.16
CA ALA A 279 -16.78 33.10 -8.52
C ALA A 279 -16.27 34.15 -7.49
N ALA A 280 -15.20 33.84 -6.75
CA ALA A 280 -14.56 34.78 -5.85
C ALA A 280 -13.83 35.93 -6.57
N GLU A 281 -13.29 35.70 -7.77
CA GLU A 281 -12.70 36.75 -8.62
C GLU A 281 -13.76 37.64 -9.28
N GLU A 282 -14.87 37.08 -9.76
CA GLU A 282 -16.01 37.86 -10.26
C GLU A 282 -16.60 38.73 -9.14
N ALA A 283 -16.79 38.19 -7.94
CA ALA A 283 -17.18 38.95 -6.76
C ALA A 283 -16.12 39.98 -6.30
N ARG A 284 -14.85 39.84 -6.71
CA ARG A 284 -13.84 40.90 -6.52
C ARG A 284 -14.05 42.04 -7.51
N LYS A 285 -14.24 41.74 -8.79
CA LYS A 285 -14.49 42.73 -9.86
C LYS A 285 -15.74 43.55 -9.60
N PHE A 286 -16.88 42.92 -9.31
CA PHE A 286 -18.12 43.65 -8.97
C PHE A 286 -17.95 44.59 -7.76
N ALA A 287 -17.18 44.19 -6.75
CA ALA A 287 -16.89 45.04 -5.58
C ALA A 287 -15.92 46.19 -5.89
N GLU A 288 -15.08 46.07 -6.92
CA GLU A 288 -14.18 47.13 -7.39
C GLU A 288 -14.92 48.10 -8.32
N GLU A 289 -15.77 47.61 -9.22
CA GLU A 289 -16.70 48.42 -10.02
C GLU A 289 -17.64 49.26 -9.13
N GLN A 290 -18.21 48.65 -8.08
CA GLN A 290 -19.05 49.37 -7.11
C GLN A 290 -18.28 50.46 -6.36
N ARG A 291 -17.00 50.23 -6.04
CA ARG A 291 -16.14 51.26 -5.42
C ARG A 291 -15.81 52.40 -6.38
N LEU A 292 -15.56 52.11 -7.65
CA LEU A 292 -15.32 53.12 -8.68
C LEU A 292 -16.58 53.97 -8.91
N ALA A 293 -17.75 53.35 -9.02
CA ALA A 293 -19.03 54.05 -9.12
C ALA A 293 -19.30 54.95 -7.89
N GLN A 294 -18.97 54.48 -6.69
CA GLN A 294 -19.09 55.29 -5.47
C GLN A 294 -18.08 56.46 -5.44
N GLN A 295 -16.84 56.23 -5.86
CA GLN A 295 -15.84 57.30 -5.99
C GLN A 295 -16.24 58.36 -7.01
N GLN A 296 -16.84 57.97 -8.14
CA GLN A 296 -17.43 58.89 -9.12
C GLN A 296 -18.57 59.70 -8.48
N ALA A 297 -19.53 59.06 -7.81
CA ALA A 297 -20.63 59.74 -7.13
C ALA A 297 -20.20 60.64 -5.97
N ASP A 298 -19.07 60.37 -5.31
CA ASP A 298 -18.45 61.25 -4.31
C ASP A 298 -17.73 62.44 -4.99
N ALA A 299 -17.03 62.20 -6.10
CA ALA A 299 -16.39 63.25 -6.90
C ALA A 299 -17.41 64.22 -7.50
N ASP A 300 -18.49 63.72 -8.10
CA ASP A 300 -19.56 64.55 -8.67
C ASP A 300 -20.23 65.41 -7.59
N ARG A 301 -20.54 64.84 -6.42
CA ARG A 301 -21.04 65.61 -5.26
C ARG A 301 -20.06 66.66 -4.77
N SER A 302 -18.74 66.41 -4.86
CA SER A 302 -17.73 67.41 -4.52
C SER A 302 -17.68 68.57 -5.54
N LEU A 303 -17.90 68.28 -6.82
CA LEU A 303 -17.99 69.28 -7.89
C LEU A 303 -19.29 70.09 -7.80
N GLU A 304 -20.41 69.46 -7.45
CA GLU A 304 -21.67 70.15 -7.15
C GLU A 304 -21.55 71.05 -5.92
N ALA A 305 -20.92 70.58 -4.84
CA ALA A 305 -20.64 71.41 -3.67
C ALA A 305 -19.71 72.60 -3.99
N ALA A 306 -18.71 72.41 -4.85
CA ALA A 306 -17.85 73.48 -5.33
C ALA A 306 -18.63 74.51 -6.17
N ARG A 307 -19.47 74.06 -7.11
CA ARG A 307 -20.36 74.93 -7.90
C ARG A 307 -21.38 75.67 -7.03
N ALA A 308 -21.93 75.03 -6.00
CA ALA A 308 -22.83 75.67 -5.05
C ALA A 308 -22.11 76.75 -4.22
N ALA A 309 -20.86 76.50 -3.80
CA ALA A 309 -20.04 77.49 -3.11
C ALA A 309 -19.63 78.66 -4.03
N GLU A 310 -19.35 78.40 -5.31
CA GLU A 310 -19.08 79.42 -6.33
C GLU A 310 -20.34 80.24 -6.66
N ALA A 311 -21.49 79.59 -6.83
CA ALA A 311 -22.79 80.26 -6.99
C ALA A 311 -23.16 81.11 -5.76
N ALA A 312 -22.85 80.65 -4.55
CA ALA A 312 -23.03 81.44 -3.33
C ALA A 312 -22.10 82.68 -3.28
N ARG A 313 -20.85 82.56 -3.76
CA ARG A 313 -19.95 83.72 -3.93
C ARG A 313 -20.46 84.67 -4.99
N ALA A 314 -20.87 84.16 -6.15
CA ALA A 314 -21.47 84.96 -7.22
C ALA A 314 -22.75 85.67 -6.77
N ALA A 315 -23.57 85.05 -5.90
CA ALA A 315 -24.74 85.69 -5.31
C ALA A 315 -24.35 86.79 -4.29
N GLN A 316 -23.30 86.58 -3.48
CA GLN A 316 -22.78 87.62 -2.58
C GLN A 316 -22.12 88.78 -3.34
N GLU A 317 -21.41 88.49 -4.43
CA GLU A 317 -20.82 89.47 -5.33
C GLU A 317 -21.91 90.21 -6.12
N ALA A 318 -22.95 89.53 -6.60
CA ALA A 318 -24.12 90.17 -7.19
C ALA A 318 -24.88 91.04 -6.18
N MET A 319 -24.93 90.65 -4.90
CA MET A 319 -25.53 91.49 -3.84
C MET A 319 -24.69 92.73 -3.54
N ARG A 320 -23.35 92.63 -3.57
CA ARG A 320 -22.44 93.78 -3.47
C ARG A 320 -22.52 94.66 -4.71
N ALA A 321 -22.47 94.08 -5.89
CA ALA A 321 -22.64 94.77 -7.17
C ALA A 321 -24.02 95.41 -7.29
N ALA A 322 -25.08 94.86 -6.70
CA ALA A 322 -26.38 95.52 -6.60
C ALA A 322 -26.38 96.68 -5.60
N GLN A 323 -25.63 96.59 -4.49
CA GLN A 323 -25.43 97.71 -3.55
C GLN A 323 -24.54 98.83 -4.13
N GLU A 324 -23.57 98.48 -4.96
CA GLU A 324 -22.69 99.42 -5.67
C GLU A 324 -23.37 100.00 -6.91
N ALA A 325 -24.14 99.20 -7.67
CA ALA A 325 -25.01 99.69 -8.74
C ALA A 325 -26.16 100.54 -8.21
N ALA A 326 -26.69 100.28 -7.00
CA ALA A 326 -27.62 101.20 -6.35
C ALA A 326 -26.97 102.54 -5.97
N ARG A 327 -25.64 102.60 -5.87
CA ARG A 327 -24.85 103.85 -5.68
C ARG A 327 -24.35 104.46 -7.00
N ALA A 328 -24.23 103.67 -8.07
CA ALA A 328 -23.74 104.12 -9.38
C ALA A 328 -24.87 104.42 -10.39
N ALA A 329 -26.07 103.86 -10.22
CA ALA A 329 -27.25 104.12 -11.05
C ALA A 329 -27.92 105.48 -10.80
N GLU A 330 -27.31 106.31 -9.95
CA GLU A 330 -27.54 107.75 -9.80
C GLU A 330 -26.60 108.59 -10.69
N ALA A 331 -25.58 107.99 -11.33
CA ALA A 331 -24.53 108.70 -12.06
C ALA A 331 -24.57 108.59 -13.59
N ASP A 332 -24.87 107.43 -14.19
CA ASP A 332 -24.84 107.28 -15.66
C ASP A 332 -25.80 106.21 -16.20
N ARG A 333 -26.64 106.56 -17.18
CA ARG A 333 -27.54 105.62 -17.89
C ARG A 333 -27.73 105.97 -19.37
N THR A 334 -26.67 105.91 -20.17
CA THR A 334 -26.79 105.79 -21.64
C THR A 334 -25.66 105.01 -22.34
N ALA A 335 -24.61 104.59 -21.64
CA ALA A 335 -23.40 104.02 -22.27
C ALA A 335 -23.17 102.51 -22.05
N ASP A 336 -24.15 101.79 -21.49
CA ASP A 336 -23.99 100.36 -21.10
C ASP A 336 -24.48 99.36 -22.15
N ALA A 337 -25.34 99.78 -23.09
CA ALA A 337 -25.90 98.88 -24.11
C ALA A 337 -24.82 98.36 -25.10
N GLU A 338 -23.89 99.20 -25.53
CA GLU A 338 -22.81 98.80 -26.44
C GLU A 338 -21.68 98.03 -25.73
N ARG A 339 -21.42 98.35 -24.46
CA ARG A 339 -20.45 97.61 -23.63
C ARG A 339 -20.93 96.19 -23.34
N ALA A 340 -22.20 96.00 -22.99
CA ALA A 340 -22.78 94.68 -22.76
C ALA A 340 -22.68 93.75 -23.98
N ALA A 341 -22.86 94.28 -25.19
CA ALA A 341 -22.72 93.50 -26.43
C ALA A 341 -21.26 93.05 -26.67
N ALA A 342 -20.29 93.97 -26.53
CA ALA A 342 -18.87 93.66 -26.69
C ALA A 342 -18.34 92.72 -25.58
N GLU A 343 -18.91 92.78 -24.37
CA GLU A 343 -18.57 91.91 -23.25
C GLU A 343 -19.15 90.49 -23.43
N ALA A 344 -20.37 90.38 -23.98
CA ALA A 344 -20.96 89.09 -24.36
C ALA A 344 -20.12 88.37 -25.45
N GLU A 345 -19.63 89.08 -26.47
CA GLU A 345 -18.75 88.47 -27.48
C GLU A 345 -17.42 88.00 -26.88
N ARG A 346 -16.82 88.77 -25.97
CA ARG A 346 -15.60 88.33 -25.24
C ARG A 346 -15.86 87.12 -24.35
N ALA A 347 -17.02 87.05 -23.69
CA ALA A 347 -17.40 85.89 -22.89
C ALA A 347 -17.54 84.63 -23.75
N VAL A 348 -18.14 84.72 -24.94
CA VAL A 348 -18.24 83.60 -25.89
C VAL A 348 -16.86 83.19 -26.43
N ALA A 349 -15.98 84.15 -26.72
CA ALA A 349 -14.60 83.86 -27.13
C ALA A 349 -13.79 83.18 -26.01
N ALA A 350 -13.93 83.66 -24.76
CA ALA A 350 -13.28 83.07 -23.58
C ALA A 350 -13.81 81.65 -23.28
N ALA A 351 -15.11 81.40 -23.44
CA ALA A 351 -15.71 80.07 -23.28
C ALA A 351 -15.13 79.07 -24.30
N ARG A 352 -15.01 79.47 -25.58
CA ARG A 352 -14.37 78.63 -26.62
C ARG A 352 -12.90 78.33 -26.29
N ALA A 353 -12.14 79.34 -25.88
CA ALA A 353 -10.75 79.15 -25.46
C ALA A 353 -10.61 78.22 -24.24
N ALA A 354 -11.56 78.26 -23.29
CA ALA A 354 -11.58 77.36 -22.15
C ALA A 354 -11.93 75.91 -22.54
N ASP A 355 -12.85 75.70 -23.49
CA ASP A 355 -13.18 74.36 -23.99
C ASP A 355 -12.06 73.75 -24.85
N ASP A 356 -11.37 74.55 -25.66
CA ASP A 356 -10.19 74.08 -26.41
C ASP A 356 -9.01 73.76 -25.46
N ALA A 357 -8.82 74.54 -24.39
CA ALA A 357 -7.84 74.22 -23.34
C ALA A 357 -8.19 72.93 -22.57
N ARG A 358 -9.47 72.64 -22.35
CA ARG A 358 -9.93 71.37 -21.76
C ARG A 358 -9.63 70.19 -22.68
N ARG A 359 -9.95 70.30 -23.97
CA ARG A 359 -9.64 69.27 -24.97
C ARG A 359 -8.15 68.96 -25.02
N ALA A 360 -7.30 69.98 -25.05
CA ALA A 360 -5.84 69.80 -25.02
C ALA A 360 -5.35 69.12 -23.73
N ALA A 361 -5.95 69.42 -22.58
CA ALA A 361 -5.63 68.77 -21.31
C ALA A 361 -6.08 67.30 -21.27
N ASP A 362 -7.24 66.96 -21.83
CA ASP A 362 -7.74 65.59 -21.91
C ASP A 362 -6.96 64.76 -22.94
N GLU A 363 -6.59 65.33 -24.09
CA GLU A 363 -5.67 64.71 -25.05
C GLU A 363 -4.29 64.41 -24.41
N ALA A 364 -3.76 65.33 -23.60
CA ALA A 364 -2.52 65.11 -22.86
C ALA A 364 -2.63 63.95 -21.85
N ARG A 365 -3.75 63.86 -21.12
CA ARG A 365 -4.04 62.75 -20.19
C ARG A 365 -4.16 61.41 -20.90
N VAL A 366 -4.83 61.37 -22.06
CA VAL A 366 -4.93 60.15 -22.88
C VAL A 366 -3.55 59.73 -23.40
N ALA A 367 -2.72 60.67 -23.84
CA ALA A 367 -1.34 60.38 -24.27
C ALA A 367 -0.45 59.89 -23.11
N GLU A 368 -0.62 60.40 -21.90
CA GLU A 368 0.07 59.93 -20.70
C GLU A 368 -0.39 58.52 -20.29
N ALA A 369 -1.71 58.27 -20.27
CA ALA A 369 -2.28 56.96 -20.00
C ALA A 369 -1.78 55.89 -20.98
N ALA A 370 -1.71 56.20 -22.28
CA ALA A 370 -1.17 55.30 -23.29
C ALA A 370 0.34 54.98 -23.07
N ARG A 371 1.14 55.96 -22.62
CA ARG A 371 2.55 55.73 -22.27
C ARG A 371 2.70 54.83 -21.05
N LEU A 372 1.87 55.03 -20.02
CA LEU A 372 1.86 54.19 -18.82
C LEU A 372 1.41 52.76 -19.14
N GLU A 373 0.42 52.57 -20.03
CA GLU A 373 0.03 51.24 -20.49
C GLU A 373 1.16 50.53 -21.25
N GLN A 374 1.86 51.24 -22.14
CA GLN A 374 3.01 50.66 -22.84
C GLN A 374 4.12 50.25 -21.87
N GLN A 375 4.46 51.09 -20.87
CA GLN A 375 5.44 50.73 -19.84
C GLN A 375 5.02 49.47 -19.05
N ARG A 376 3.72 49.32 -18.73
CA ARG A 376 3.21 48.13 -18.06
C ARG A 376 3.35 46.88 -18.92
N ARG A 377 3.07 46.98 -20.23
CA ARG A 377 3.29 45.89 -21.20
C ARG A 377 4.77 45.51 -21.28
N ASP A 378 5.66 46.47 -21.43
CA ASP A 378 7.12 46.24 -21.46
C ASP A 378 7.63 45.56 -20.16
N ASP A 379 7.12 45.96 -18.99
CA ASP A 379 7.46 45.35 -17.70
C ASP A 379 6.83 43.97 -17.49
N GLU A 380 5.65 43.70 -18.06
CA GLU A 380 5.03 42.37 -18.10
C GLU A 380 5.82 41.44 -19.03
N GLU A 381 6.25 41.91 -20.20
CA GLU A 381 7.13 41.16 -21.10
C GLU A 381 8.49 40.86 -20.46
N ARG A 382 9.10 41.82 -19.76
CA ARG A 382 10.36 41.61 -19.01
C ARG A 382 10.20 40.57 -17.90
N ARG A 383 9.06 40.57 -17.18
CA ARG A 383 8.75 39.56 -16.16
C ARG A 383 8.50 38.18 -16.78
N ALA A 384 7.76 38.11 -17.88
CA ALA A 384 7.53 36.87 -18.63
C ALA A 384 8.83 36.30 -19.22
N ALA A 385 9.74 37.14 -19.72
CA ALA A 385 11.06 36.73 -20.21
C ALA A 385 11.91 36.13 -19.09
N LYS A 386 11.99 36.80 -17.93
CA LYS A 386 12.70 36.26 -16.74
C LYS A 386 12.11 34.94 -16.26
N TRP A 387 10.77 34.81 -16.25
CA TRP A 387 10.10 33.56 -15.88
C TRP A 387 10.45 32.41 -16.83
N ARG A 388 10.42 32.65 -18.15
CA ARG A 388 10.84 31.66 -19.16
C ARG A 388 12.30 31.26 -19.00
N GLU A 389 13.19 32.20 -18.70
CA GLU A 389 14.60 31.90 -18.44
C GLU A 389 14.78 31.07 -17.16
N GLU A 390 14.03 31.39 -16.10
CA GLU A 390 14.05 30.61 -14.85
C GLU A 390 13.50 29.19 -15.03
N GLU A 391 12.39 29.03 -15.77
CA GLU A 391 11.90 27.70 -16.14
C GLU A 391 12.91 26.91 -16.99
N GLN A 392 13.55 27.55 -17.97
CA GLN A 392 14.59 26.90 -18.76
C GLN A 392 15.79 26.48 -17.91
N ARG A 393 16.20 27.30 -16.93
CA ARG A 393 17.26 26.95 -15.95
C ARG A 393 16.84 25.78 -15.06
N ARG A 394 15.61 25.77 -14.53
CA ARG A 394 15.06 24.66 -13.73
C ARG A 394 14.96 23.38 -14.55
N ALA A 395 14.49 23.45 -15.80
CA ALA A 395 14.42 22.31 -16.71
C ALA A 395 15.82 21.79 -17.10
N ALA A 396 16.81 22.66 -17.28
CA ALA A 396 18.20 22.26 -17.51
C ALA A 396 18.81 21.57 -16.28
N GLN A 397 18.61 22.13 -15.09
CA GLN A 397 19.03 21.52 -13.82
C GLN A 397 18.40 20.14 -13.61
N TRP A 398 17.09 20.00 -13.87
CA TRP A 398 16.40 18.71 -13.78
C TRP A 398 16.98 17.67 -14.74
N ARG A 399 17.23 18.04 -16.01
CA ARG A 399 17.89 17.15 -16.98
C ARG A 399 19.31 16.76 -16.57
N GLU A 400 20.06 17.67 -15.95
CA GLU A 400 21.40 17.35 -15.44
C GLU A 400 21.32 16.41 -14.22
N GLU A 401 20.37 16.61 -13.31
CA GLU A 401 20.14 15.72 -12.17
C GLU A 401 19.67 14.33 -12.61
N GLU A 402 18.75 14.26 -13.58
CA GLU A 402 18.30 13.03 -14.23
C GLU A 402 19.48 12.31 -14.91
N ALA A 403 20.30 13.02 -15.69
CA ALA A 403 21.49 12.46 -16.32
C ALA A 403 22.52 11.95 -15.28
N ARG A 404 22.68 12.63 -14.13
CA ARG A 404 23.52 12.15 -13.02
C ARG A 404 22.95 10.89 -12.37
N ARG A 405 21.63 10.81 -12.14
CA ARG A 405 20.96 9.59 -11.65
C ARG A 405 21.09 8.45 -12.65
N ASP A 406 21.02 8.72 -13.95
CA ASP A 406 21.21 7.73 -15.01
C ASP A 406 22.64 7.20 -15.06
N GLN A 407 23.64 8.08 -14.89
CA GLN A 407 25.03 7.68 -14.76
C GLN A 407 25.26 6.83 -13.50
N GLN A 408 24.63 7.18 -12.37
CA GLN A 408 24.69 6.37 -11.14
C GLN A 408 24.10 4.97 -11.36
N ARG A 409 22.90 4.85 -11.94
CA ARG A 409 22.29 3.53 -12.23
C ARG A 409 23.16 2.69 -13.16
N ARG A 410 23.73 3.29 -14.23
CA ARG A 410 24.67 2.59 -15.12
C ARG A 410 25.94 2.12 -14.41
N ALA A 411 26.49 2.93 -13.51
CA ALA A 411 27.68 2.55 -12.73
C ALA A 411 27.38 1.46 -11.69
N GLU A 412 26.16 1.44 -11.12
CA GLU A 412 25.69 0.36 -10.25
C GLU A 412 25.45 -0.93 -11.03
N ASP A 413 24.78 -0.86 -12.19
CA ASP A 413 24.60 -1.99 -13.09
C ASP A 413 25.95 -2.58 -13.56
N GLU A 414 26.93 -1.74 -13.88
CA GLU A 414 28.28 -2.17 -14.24
C GLU A 414 29.01 -2.84 -13.07
N ARG A 415 28.88 -2.32 -11.84
CA ARG A 415 29.42 -2.96 -10.62
C ARG A 415 28.76 -4.32 -10.37
N LEU A 416 27.44 -4.42 -10.51
CA LEU A 416 26.71 -5.68 -10.36
C LEU A 416 27.08 -6.69 -11.47
N ALA A 417 27.30 -6.22 -12.70
CA ALA A 417 27.79 -7.05 -13.79
C ALA A 417 29.23 -7.55 -13.56
N ALA A 418 30.11 -6.70 -13.03
CA ALA A 418 31.46 -7.08 -12.62
C ALA A 418 31.42 -8.12 -11.49
N GLN A 419 30.62 -7.89 -10.44
CA GLN A 419 30.43 -8.85 -9.35
C GLN A 419 29.93 -10.21 -9.84
N ARG A 420 28.96 -10.23 -10.78
CA ARG A 420 28.47 -11.48 -11.38
C ARG A 420 29.57 -12.23 -12.15
N ARG A 421 30.45 -11.53 -12.87
CA ARG A 421 31.61 -12.13 -13.56
C ARG A 421 32.63 -12.70 -12.57
N ASP A 422 32.89 -12.00 -11.47
CA ASP A 422 33.79 -12.49 -10.41
C ASP A 422 33.22 -13.73 -9.70
N ASP A 423 31.92 -13.73 -9.39
CA ASP A 423 31.23 -14.88 -8.79
C ASP A 423 31.15 -16.07 -9.76
N GLU A 424 30.95 -15.83 -11.06
CA GLU A 424 31.00 -16.85 -12.10
C GLU A 424 32.43 -17.43 -12.24
N ALA A 425 33.46 -16.59 -12.28
CA ALA A 425 34.86 -17.04 -12.29
C ALA A 425 35.20 -17.88 -11.05
N ARG A 426 34.73 -17.48 -9.86
CA ARG A 426 34.87 -18.27 -8.61
C ARG A 426 34.17 -19.62 -8.72
N ARG A 427 32.96 -19.69 -9.29
CA ARG A 427 32.23 -20.95 -9.53
C ARG A 427 32.96 -21.84 -10.53
N VAL A 428 33.53 -21.28 -11.60
CA VAL A 428 34.33 -22.02 -12.59
C VAL A 428 35.58 -22.61 -11.96
N GLU A 429 36.34 -21.85 -11.17
CA GLU A 429 37.52 -22.37 -10.47
C GLU A 429 37.16 -23.36 -9.35
N GLN A 430 36.07 -23.16 -8.61
CA GLN A 430 35.56 -24.18 -7.67
C GLN A 430 35.17 -25.48 -8.37
N ALA A 431 34.47 -25.39 -9.52
CA ALA A 431 34.11 -26.55 -10.32
C ALA A 431 35.35 -27.26 -10.89
N ARG A 432 36.37 -26.51 -11.29
CA ARG A 432 37.68 -27.04 -11.74
C ARG A 432 38.40 -27.80 -10.63
N LEU A 433 38.48 -27.23 -9.43
CA LEU A 433 39.08 -27.87 -8.26
C LEU A 433 38.30 -29.13 -7.86
N ALA A 434 36.97 -29.08 -7.86
CA ALA A 434 36.12 -30.25 -7.60
C ALA A 434 36.31 -31.36 -8.65
N ALA A 435 36.40 -31.00 -9.94
CA ALA A 435 36.68 -31.94 -11.03
C ALA A 435 38.09 -32.56 -10.92
N GLU A 436 39.09 -31.78 -10.46
CA GLU A 436 40.43 -32.32 -10.21
C GLU A 436 40.43 -33.27 -9.00
N GLN A 437 39.74 -32.92 -7.92
CA GLN A 437 39.57 -33.82 -6.77
C GLN A 437 38.87 -35.12 -7.18
N ALA A 438 37.79 -35.06 -7.97
CA ALA A 438 37.11 -36.24 -8.50
C ALA A 438 38.01 -37.11 -9.39
N ARG A 439 38.90 -36.50 -10.20
CA ARG A 439 39.92 -37.25 -10.96
C ARG A 439 40.94 -37.91 -10.05
N ARG A 440 41.38 -37.25 -8.98
CA ARG A 440 42.32 -37.82 -7.99
C ARG A 440 41.68 -38.98 -7.22
N THR A 441 40.41 -38.88 -6.82
CA THR A 441 39.71 -39.99 -6.16
C THR A 441 39.48 -41.17 -7.10
N ALA A 442 39.04 -40.92 -8.34
CA ALA A 442 38.87 -41.96 -9.35
C ALA A 442 40.20 -42.66 -9.70
N ALA A 443 41.32 -41.93 -9.74
CA ALA A 443 42.65 -42.50 -9.92
C ALA A 443 43.10 -43.35 -8.71
N ALA A 444 42.80 -42.91 -7.48
CA ALA A 444 43.08 -43.71 -6.28
C ALA A 444 42.22 -44.98 -6.22
N GLU A 445 40.96 -44.92 -6.67
CA GLU A 445 40.08 -46.09 -6.79
C GLU A 445 40.54 -47.04 -7.89
N SER A 446 40.98 -46.54 -9.05
CA SER A 446 41.51 -47.42 -10.11
C SER A 446 42.79 -48.15 -9.69
N LEU A 447 43.65 -47.51 -8.88
CA LEU A 447 44.80 -48.17 -8.26
C LEU A 447 44.38 -49.26 -7.27
N ARG A 448 43.37 -49.02 -6.42
CA ARG A 448 42.82 -50.04 -5.50
C ARG A 448 42.21 -51.22 -6.27
N ILE A 449 41.50 -50.96 -7.37
CA ILE A 449 40.92 -52.01 -8.23
C ILE A 449 42.04 -52.83 -8.89
N ALA A 450 43.10 -52.19 -9.40
CA ALA A 450 44.26 -52.88 -9.97
C ALA A 450 45.03 -53.71 -8.94
N GLU A 451 45.16 -53.22 -7.70
CA GLU A 451 45.74 -53.97 -6.58
C GLU A 451 44.87 -55.18 -6.20
N ALA A 452 43.56 -54.98 -6.04
CA ALA A 452 42.61 -56.07 -5.78
C ALA A 452 42.62 -57.12 -6.89
N ALA A 453 42.76 -56.72 -8.16
CA ALA A 453 42.90 -57.62 -9.30
C ALA A 453 44.20 -58.45 -9.22
N ARG A 454 45.33 -57.84 -8.84
CA ARG A 454 46.60 -58.57 -8.60
C ARG A 454 46.49 -59.56 -7.45
N VAL A 455 45.81 -59.19 -6.36
CA VAL A 455 45.54 -60.08 -5.21
C VAL A 455 44.65 -61.25 -5.63
N ALA A 456 43.61 -60.99 -6.44
CA ALA A 456 42.74 -62.03 -6.98
C ALA A 456 43.49 -62.97 -7.95
N GLU A 457 44.37 -62.45 -8.80
CA GLU A 457 45.21 -63.26 -9.69
C GLU A 457 46.20 -64.12 -8.90
N ALA A 458 46.86 -63.57 -7.86
CA ALA A 458 47.73 -64.33 -6.97
C ALA A 458 46.97 -65.44 -6.22
N ALA A 459 45.76 -65.16 -5.74
CA ALA A 459 44.88 -66.16 -5.12
C ALA A 459 44.45 -67.25 -6.12
N ALA A 460 44.15 -66.88 -7.38
CA ALA A 460 43.83 -67.83 -8.43
C ALA A 460 45.02 -68.75 -8.80
N ARG A 461 46.25 -68.21 -8.83
CA ARG A 461 47.48 -69.00 -9.02
C ARG A 461 47.68 -70.00 -7.88
N LEU A 462 47.56 -69.55 -6.62
CA LEU A 462 47.62 -70.44 -5.45
C LEU A 462 46.54 -71.53 -5.47
N ALA A 463 45.32 -71.19 -5.93
CA ALA A 463 44.25 -72.18 -6.10
C ALA A 463 44.55 -73.19 -7.22
N GLN A 464 45.18 -72.77 -8.32
CA GLN A 464 45.64 -73.68 -9.39
C GLN A 464 46.80 -74.58 -8.92
N GLU A 465 47.74 -74.06 -8.13
CA GLU A 465 48.81 -74.84 -7.51
C GLU A 465 48.25 -75.87 -6.53
N ALA A 466 47.30 -75.47 -5.67
CA ALA A 466 46.61 -76.38 -4.76
C ALA A 466 45.78 -77.45 -5.52
N ALA A 467 45.13 -77.07 -6.63
CA ALA A 467 44.41 -78.01 -7.48
C ALA A 467 45.36 -79.03 -8.15
N ARG A 468 46.52 -78.59 -8.67
CA ARG A 468 47.56 -79.49 -9.21
C ARG A 468 48.15 -80.40 -8.13
N ALA A 469 48.35 -79.90 -6.91
CA ALA A 469 48.79 -80.72 -5.78
C ALA A 469 47.73 -81.77 -5.40
N ALA A 470 46.45 -81.41 -5.41
CA ALA A 470 45.34 -82.34 -5.18
C ALA A 470 45.17 -83.36 -6.32
N GLU A 471 45.42 -82.96 -7.57
CA GLU A 471 45.41 -83.85 -8.74
C GLU A 471 46.59 -84.82 -8.71
N ALA A 472 47.80 -84.36 -8.35
CA ALA A 472 48.94 -85.23 -8.10
C ALA A 472 48.69 -86.22 -6.94
N ALA A 473 48.00 -85.78 -5.87
CA ALA A 473 47.58 -86.66 -4.79
C ALA A 473 46.51 -87.69 -5.22
N ARG A 474 45.59 -87.32 -6.14
CA ARG A 474 44.64 -88.26 -6.77
C ARG A 474 45.32 -89.23 -7.71
N ALA A 475 46.32 -88.80 -8.48
CA ALA A 475 47.10 -89.67 -9.37
C ALA A 475 47.92 -90.73 -8.60
N ALA A 476 48.16 -90.52 -7.31
CA ALA A 476 48.75 -91.50 -6.40
C ALA A 476 47.72 -92.48 -5.79
N GLN A 477 46.42 -92.31 -6.06
CA GLN A 477 45.34 -93.22 -5.64
C GLN A 477 44.83 -94.00 -6.86
N ALA A 478 44.88 -95.34 -6.77
CA ALA A 478 44.43 -96.23 -7.84
C ALA A 478 42.90 -96.15 -8.06
N PRO A 479 42.41 -96.35 -9.29
CA PRO A 479 41.01 -96.10 -9.63
C PRO A 479 40.07 -97.24 -9.18
N PRO A 480 38.85 -96.93 -8.71
CA PRO A 480 37.72 -97.84 -8.82
C PRO A 480 37.15 -97.83 -10.24
N VAL A 481 36.62 -98.96 -10.66
CA VAL A 481 36.04 -99.23 -11.98
C VAL A 481 34.52 -99.01 -11.93
N VAL A 482 33.87 -98.90 -13.11
CA VAL A 482 32.52 -99.43 -13.47
C VAL A 482 31.54 -98.39 -14.08
N GLU A 483 31.30 -98.65 -15.37
CA GLU A 483 30.08 -98.49 -16.20
C GLU A 483 29.60 -97.16 -16.79
N GLU A 484 29.16 -97.33 -18.04
CA GLU A 484 28.56 -96.40 -18.99
C GLU A 484 27.04 -96.59 -18.95
N GLU A 485 26.25 -95.55 -19.19
CA GLU A 485 24.95 -95.72 -19.86
C GLU A 485 24.60 -94.46 -20.66
N GLU A 486 24.21 -94.66 -21.92
CA GLU A 486 23.76 -93.62 -22.84
C GLU A 486 22.29 -93.22 -22.53
N LEU A 487 21.79 -92.07 -23.04
CA LEU A 487 20.62 -92.04 -23.93
C LEU A 487 20.13 -90.60 -24.28
N PHE A 488 20.15 -90.31 -25.59
CA PHE A 488 19.12 -89.64 -26.40
C PHE A 488 18.72 -88.13 -26.25
N SER A 489 18.92 -87.43 -27.37
CA SER A 489 17.94 -86.56 -28.09
C SER A 489 17.86 -85.03 -27.88
N ARG A 490 18.25 -84.34 -28.97
CA ARG A 490 17.66 -83.10 -29.53
C ARG A 490 16.39 -83.45 -30.37
N PRO A 491 15.62 -82.51 -31.02
CA PRO A 491 15.71 -81.03 -31.10
C PRO A 491 14.36 -80.23 -31.02
N THR A 492 14.46 -78.90 -31.23
CA THR A 492 13.55 -77.99 -32.02
C THR A 492 12.22 -77.37 -31.49
N GLU A 493 12.06 -76.10 -31.91
CA GLU A 493 10.83 -75.35 -32.34
C GLU A 493 9.93 -74.53 -31.40
N ASN A 494 9.96 -73.19 -31.62
CA ASN A 494 8.89 -72.24 -32.03
C ASN A 494 7.51 -72.11 -31.34
N ALA A 495 6.89 -70.95 -31.63
CA ALA A 495 5.56 -70.43 -31.26
C ALA A 495 5.41 -69.89 -29.81
N ALA A 496 4.97 -68.67 -29.49
CA ALA A 496 4.01 -67.69 -30.05
C ALA A 496 2.55 -67.81 -29.53
N GLN A 497 1.97 -66.65 -29.22
CA GLN A 497 0.52 -66.32 -29.12
C GLN A 497 -0.30 -66.58 -27.83
N THR A 498 -0.48 -65.50 -27.05
CA THR A 498 -1.77 -64.92 -26.57
C THR A 498 -2.64 -65.67 -25.50
N PRO A 499 -3.71 -65.06 -24.91
CA PRO A 499 -4.07 -65.23 -23.49
C PRO A 499 -5.41 -65.99 -23.28
N PRO A 500 -5.90 -66.16 -22.02
CA PRO A 500 -6.79 -65.16 -21.40
C PRO A 500 -6.43 -64.95 -19.89
N ALA A 501 -7.21 -64.37 -18.95
CA ALA A 501 -8.59 -63.85 -18.92
C ALA A 501 -8.72 -62.70 -17.88
N ALA A 502 -9.92 -62.13 -17.72
CA ALA A 502 -10.33 -61.37 -16.54
C ALA A 502 -11.15 -62.26 -15.55
N PRO A 503 -11.34 -61.81 -14.30
CA PRO A 503 -12.69 -61.86 -13.74
C PRO A 503 -13.17 -60.51 -13.18
N GLU A 504 -14.49 -60.39 -13.13
CA GLU A 504 -15.24 -59.20 -12.71
C GLU A 504 -15.49 -59.16 -11.18
N LEU A 505 -15.83 -57.96 -10.70
CA LEU A 505 -16.73 -57.68 -9.57
C LEU A 505 -16.44 -58.30 -8.18
N THR A 506 -16.29 -57.42 -7.19
CA THR A 506 -17.33 -57.32 -6.14
C THR A 506 -17.31 -55.95 -5.47
N VAL A 507 -18.45 -55.27 -5.52
CA VAL A 507 -18.72 -54.07 -4.73
C VAL A 507 -19.04 -54.51 -3.30
N VAL A 508 -18.41 -53.88 -2.31
CA VAL A 508 -18.85 -53.94 -0.91
C VAL A 508 -18.95 -52.51 -0.41
N GLU A 509 -20.19 -52.03 -0.29
CA GLU A 509 -20.49 -50.80 0.45
C GLU A 509 -20.20 -51.02 1.94
N ARG A 510 -19.69 -49.98 2.62
CA ARG A 510 -19.85 -49.89 4.08
C ARG A 510 -20.05 -48.45 4.51
N GLU A 511 -21.15 -48.24 5.22
CA GLU A 511 -21.66 -46.98 5.75
C GLU A 511 -20.80 -46.37 6.88
N PRO A 512 -21.04 -45.08 7.24
CA PRO A 512 -20.09 -44.25 7.96
C PRO A 512 -20.15 -44.36 9.50
N ALA A 513 -19.08 -43.93 10.16
CA ALA A 513 -19.01 -43.79 11.62
C ALA A 513 -19.15 -42.31 12.06
N GLN A 514 -20.00 -42.12 13.07
CA GLN A 514 -20.42 -40.84 13.64
C GLN A 514 -19.43 -40.21 14.65
N THR A 515 -19.29 -38.88 14.55
CA THR A 515 -19.36 -37.84 15.61
C THR A 515 -18.83 -38.07 17.04
N VAL A 516 -17.96 -37.15 17.49
CA VAL A 516 -17.91 -36.49 18.83
C VAL A 516 -17.25 -35.12 18.59
N ALA A 517 -17.95 -33.97 18.58
CA ALA A 517 -18.45 -33.16 19.70
C ALA A 517 -17.35 -32.63 20.66
N GLU A 518 -17.17 -31.30 20.74
CA GLU A 518 -17.45 -30.53 21.97
C GLU A 518 -17.29 -29.01 21.73
N SER A 519 -17.94 -28.22 22.58
CA SER A 519 -18.13 -26.77 22.42
C SER A 519 -17.70 -26.04 23.68
N GLU A 520 -16.69 -25.16 23.59
CA GLU A 520 -16.35 -24.28 24.72
C GLU A 520 -17.17 -22.98 24.67
N GLN A 521 -18.02 -22.81 25.69
CA GLN A 521 -18.72 -21.56 25.98
C GLN A 521 -17.83 -20.70 26.87
N LEU A 522 -17.61 -19.43 26.50
CA LEU A 522 -17.02 -18.43 27.39
C LEU A 522 -18.06 -17.42 27.85
N THR A 523 -18.05 -17.15 29.15
CA THR A 523 -18.95 -16.27 29.88
C THR A 523 -18.73 -14.79 29.56
N PRO A 524 -19.78 -13.95 29.49
CA PRO A 524 -19.62 -12.50 29.37
C PRO A 524 -19.28 -11.86 30.72
N GLU A 525 -18.32 -10.94 30.74
CA GLU A 525 -18.04 -10.11 31.91
C GLU A 525 -18.94 -8.86 31.99
N ARG A 526 -19.54 -8.70 33.18
CA ARG A 526 -19.86 -7.44 33.88
C ARG A 526 -19.94 -6.15 33.06
N GLU A 527 -21.16 -5.76 32.75
CA GLU A 527 -21.53 -4.55 32.04
C GLU A 527 -21.50 -3.29 32.94
N GLU A 528 -20.61 -2.34 32.67
CA GLU A 528 -20.72 -0.97 33.19
C GLU A 528 -21.65 -0.17 32.28
N VAL A 529 -22.68 0.47 32.85
CA VAL A 529 -23.70 1.20 32.09
C VAL A 529 -23.10 2.46 31.46
N ALA A 530 -22.69 2.34 30.20
CA ALA A 530 -22.16 3.45 29.41
C ALA A 530 -23.25 4.49 29.14
N GLY A 531 -22.91 5.78 29.29
CA GLY A 531 -23.81 6.89 28.95
C GLY A 531 -24.15 6.95 27.45
N PRO A 532 -25.17 7.73 27.06
CA PRO A 532 -25.63 7.78 25.68
C PRO A 532 -24.53 8.31 24.74
N THR A 533 -24.14 7.51 23.75
CA THR A 533 -23.06 7.83 22.82
C THR A 533 -23.59 8.04 21.40
N SER A 534 -22.90 8.86 20.62
CA SER A 534 -23.24 9.13 19.22
C SER A 534 -22.60 8.14 18.24
N ASN A 535 -21.71 7.25 18.72
CA ASN A 535 -21.07 6.21 17.92
C ASN A 535 -21.05 4.91 18.74
N ILE A 536 -21.71 3.86 18.25
CA ILE A 536 -21.81 2.56 18.89
C ILE A 536 -21.17 1.51 17.96
N VAL A 537 -20.46 0.54 18.53
CA VAL A 537 -19.93 -0.61 17.81
C VAL A 537 -20.81 -1.83 18.12
N LEU A 538 -21.39 -2.44 17.10
CA LEU A 538 -22.21 -3.64 17.21
C LEU A 538 -21.39 -4.85 16.76
N MET A 539 -21.44 -5.93 17.54
CA MET A 539 -20.92 -7.24 17.14
C MET A 539 -22.08 -8.19 16.90
N LEU A 540 -22.22 -8.68 15.68
CA LEU A 540 -23.24 -9.66 15.29
C LEU A 540 -22.60 -11.03 15.17
N SER A 541 -23.11 -12.01 15.92
CA SER A 541 -22.73 -13.41 15.84
C SER A 541 -23.91 -14.30 16.23
N PRO A 542 -24.19 -15.42 15.52
CA PRO A 542 -23.60 -15.83 14.25
C PRO A 542 -24.31 -15.19 13.04
N VAL A 543 -23.54 -14.76 12.04
CA VAL A 543 -24.04 -14.27 10.76
C VAL A 543 -23.75 -15.33 9.69
N PRO A 544 -24.77 -16.09 9.21
CA PRO A 544 -24.55 -17.33 8.46
C PRO A 544 -24.07 -17.12 7.01
N SER A 545 -24.19 -15.91 6.45
CA SER A 545 -23.69 -15.58 5.12
C SER A 545 -23.53 -14.07 4.95
N PHE A 546 -22.68 -13.66 4.00
CA PHE A 546 -22.51 -12.24 3.65
C PHE A 546 -23.80 -11.62 3.11
N ALA A 547 -24.63 -12.37 2.37
CA ALA A 547 -25.95 -11.90 1.94
C ALA A 547 -26.84 -11.54 3.15
N ARG A 548 -26.82 -12.37 4.20
CA ARG A 548 -27.56 -12.08 5.44
C ARG A 548 -26.99 -10.87 6.18
N LEU A 549 -25.67 -10.63 6.11
CA LEU A 549 -25.07 -9.40 6.64
C LEU A 549 -25.59 -8.16 5.93
N VAL A 550 -25.65 -8.16 4.60
CA VAL A 550 -26.17 -7.04 3.78
C VAL A 550 -27.66 -6.77 4.05
N ASP A 551 -28.47 -7.82 4.26
CA ASP A 551 -29.87 -7.65 4.67
C ASP A 551 -29.99 -6.97 6.04
N ILE A 552 -29.16 -7.37 7.01
CA ILE A 552 -29.14 -6.78 8.36
C ILE A 552 -28.62 -5.34 8.31
N GLU A 553 -27.57 -5.07 7.55
CA GLU A 553 -27.06 -3.71 7.29
C GLU A 553 -28.15 -2.80 6.72
N ARG A 554 -28.88 -3.24 5.68
CA ARG A 554 -30.00 -2.47 5.11
C ARG A 554 -31.11 -2.22 6.12
N ARG A 555 -31.45 -3.20 6.95
CA ARG A 555 -32.43 -3.05 8.04
C ARG A 555 -31.99 -2.01 9.06
N ILE A 556 -30.77 -2.11 9.59
CA ILE A 556 -30.25 -1.15 10.58
C ILE A 556 -30.10 0.25 9.95
N GLN A 557 -29.65 0.36 8.70
CA GLN A 557 -29.53 1.64 7.99
C GLN A 557 -30.90 2.30 7.71
N SER A 558 -31.99 1.52 7.68
CA SER A 558 -33.34 2.06 7.53
C SER A 558 -33.91 2.71 8.81
N LEU A 559 -33.28 2.49 9.98
CA LEU A 559 -33.67 3.16 11.23
C LEU A 559 -33.42 4.66 11.14
N ALA A 560 -34.45 5.46 11.45
CA ALA A 560 -34.38 6.92 11.38
C ALA A 560 -33.31 7.53 12.31
N GLN A 561 -32.92 6.79 13.36
CA GLN A 561 -31.90 7.15 14.33
C GLN A 561 -30.46 6.97 13.79
N VAL A 562 -30.26 6.19 12.73
CA VAL A 562 -28.93 5.92 12.16
C VAL A 562 -28.54 7.02 11.17
N ARG A 563 -27.32 7.54 11.31
CA ARG A 563 -26.71 8.53 10.42
C ARG A 563 -25.79 7.88 9.40
N THR A 564 -24.93 6.99 9.87
CA THR A 564 -23.90 6.29 9.10
C THR A 564 -23.72 4.91 9.68
N LEU A 565 -23.62 3.90 8.82
CA LEU A 565 -23.28 2.54 9.21
C LEU A 565 -22.19 2.04 8.26
N TYR A 566 -21.18 1.37 8.79
CA TYR A 566 -20.17 0.68 8.00
C TYR A 566 -19.73 -0.61 8.67
N VAL A 567 -19.60 -1.68 7.88
CA VAL A 567 -19.00 -2.94 8.31
C VAL A 567 -17.49 -2.73 8.47
N ARG A 568 -16.96 -3.03 9.66
CA ARG A 568 -15.55 -2.84 10.02
C ARG A 568 -14.72 -4.11 9.86
N ASP A 569 -15.30 -5.27 10.16
CA ASP A 569 -14.70 -6.59 9.91
C ASP A 569 -15.80 -7.65 9.77
N PHE A 570 -15.54 -8.69 8.99
CA PHE A 570 -16.40 -9.87 8.87
C PHE A 570 -15.54 -11.12 8.68
N ARG A 571 -15.39 -11.91 9.76
CA ARG A 571 -14.53 -13.11 9.80
C ARG A 571 -15.20 -14.18 10.65
N GLY A 572 -15.12 -15.44 10.19
CA GLY A 572 -15.64 -16.60 10.95
C GLY A 572 -17.12 -16.54 11.30
N GLY A 573 -17.94 -15.83 10.51
CA GLY A 573 -19.36 -15.61 10.81
C GLY A 573 -19.65 -14.55 11.88
N VAL A 574 -18.64 -13.80 12.35
CA VAL A 574 -18.80 -12.63 13.22
C VAL A 574 -18.64 -11.36 12.40
N ALA A 575 -19.61 -10.44 12.49
CA ALA A 575 -19.54 -9.13 11.85
C ALA A 575 -19.42 -8.02 12.90
N THR A 576 -18.46 -7.12 12.73
CA THR A 576 -18.35 -5.89 13.54
C THR A 576 -18.82 -4.71 12.70
N LEU A 577 -19.85 -3.99 13.16
CA LEU A 577 -20.41 -2.81 12.49
C LEU A 577 -20.19 -1.58 13.37
N ALA A 578 -19.82 -0.47 12.76
CA ALA A 578 -19.76 0.82 13.44
C ALA A 578 -20.97 1.67 13.01
N VAL A 579 -21.75 2.11 13.99
CA VAL A 579 -23.01 2.84 13.81
C VAL A 579 -22.86 4.23 14.41
N GLY A 580 -22.82 5.24 13.54
CA GLY A 580 -22.96 6.64 13.91
C GLY A 580 -24.44 7.01 13.97
N LEU A 581 -24.89 7.50 15.12
CA LEU A 581 -26.28 7.87 15.39
C LEU A 581 -26.53 9.36 15.13
N ARG A 582 -27.79 9.70 14.81
CA ARG A 582 -28.26 11.10 14.67
C ARG A 582 -28.55 11.75 16.02
N VAL A 583 -28.92 10.94 17.02
CA VAL A 583 -29.23 11.33 18.39
C VAL A 583 -28.44 10.39 19.30
N PRO A 584 -27.71 10.89 20.32
CA PRO A 584 -27.02 10.01 21.27
C PRO A 584 -28.06 9.22 22.08
N MET A 585 -27.92 7.91 22.12
CA MET A 585 -28.85 7.00 22.80
C MET A 585 -28.08 5.88 23.51
N LEU A 586 -28.74 5.15 24.40
CA LEU A 586 -28.14 4.01 25.09
C LEU A 586 -28.04 2.78 24.17
N VAL A 587 -27.11 1.88 24.47
CA VAL A 587 -26.91 0.64 23.70
C VAL A 587 -28.17 -0.22 23.72
N ASP A 588 -28.87 -0.29 24.86
CA ASP A 588 -30.14 -1.01 25.03
C ASP A 588 -31.29 -0.43 24.18
N GLU A 589 -31.35 0.90 24.05
CA GLU A 589 -32.36 1.59 23.25
C GLU A 589 -32.17 1.29 21.76
N LEU A 590 -30.90 1.25 21.30
CA LEU A 590 -30.57 0.84 19.94
C LEU A 590 -30.87 -0.64 19.70
N TRP A 591 -30.54 -1.54 20.65
CA TRP A 591 -30.89 -2.95 20.55
C TRP A 591 -32.40 -3.19 20.50
N SER A 592 -33.17 -2.48 21.33
CA SER A 592 -34.64 -2.54 21.30
C SER A 592 -35.19 -2.09 19.94
N ALA A 593 -34.65 -0.99 19.38
CA ALA A 593 -35.01 -0.54 18.03
C ALA A 593 -34.67 -1.60 16.95
N ILE A 594 -33.50 -2.22 17.02
CA ILE A 594 -33.10 -3.28 16.07
C ILE A 594 -33.95 -4.55 16.23
N ALA A 595 -34.33 -4.93 17.46
CA ALA A 595 -35.13 -6.13 17.75
C ALA A 595 -36.59 -6.03 17.26
N THR A 596 -37.03 -4.85 16.82
CA THR A 596 -38.37 -4.62 16.22
C THR A 596 -38.41 -4.77 14.69
N LEU A 597 -37.31 -5.17 14.05
CA LEU A 597 -37.14 -5.33 12.58
C LEU A 597 -37.08 -6.80 12.11
#